data_AF-A0A8J7LBY1-F1
#
_entry.id   AF-A0A8J7LBY1-F1
#
_cell.length_a   1.000
_cell.length_b   1.000
_cell.length_c   1.000
_cell.angle_alpha   90.00
_cell.angle_beta   90.00
_cell.angle_gamma   90.00
#
_symmetry.space_group_name_H-M   'P 1'
#
loop_
_entity.id
_entity.type
_entity.pdbx_description
1 polymer ?
#
loop_
_entity_poly.entity_id
_entity_poly.type
_entity_poly.pdbx_seq_one_letter_code
_entity_poly.pdbx_strand_id
1 'polypeptide(L)'
;MQTLPLELELAASQIAAQYYPHRRFKLVSKIGSNCVDIEFQGYYTEKCVTQKRSNPTDDFYRDKTIDFTVGYGYGQLSISAWWRGAILAFDYNTKSWSNEDGEDISCPYPDGEEFEQIAAELYPLLQKLVN
;
A
#
# COMPACT_ATOMS: atom_id res chain seq x y z
N MET A 1 2.23 15.03 -15.57
CA MET A 1 2.11 14.02 -14.50
C MET A 1 2.59 12.70 -15.07
N GLN A 2 3.67 12.14 -14.52
CA GLN A 2 4.07 10.77 -14.84
C GLN A 2 3.13 9.80 -14.11
N THR A 3 2.81 8.69 -14.76
CA THR A 3 2.00 7.60 -14.21
C THR A 3 2.89 6.38 -14.01
N LEU A 4 2.52 5.50 -13.06
CA LEU A 4 3.19 4.21 -12.92
C LEU A 4 3.09 3.41 -14.22
N PRO A 5 4.15 2.70 -14.63
CA PRO A 5 4.05 1.70 -15.69
C PRO A 5 2.97 0.67 -15.36
N LEU A 6 2.14 0.30 -16.34
CA LEU A 6 1.00 -0.60 -16.13
C LEU A 6 1.39 -1.97 -15.53
N GLU A 7 2.54 -2.50 -15.93
CA GLU A 7 3.07 -3.76 -15.39
C GLU A 7 3.41 -3.66 -13.90
N LEU A 8 3.97 -2.52 -13.49
CA LEU A 8 4.27 -2.24 -12.09
C LEU A 8 3.00 -2.02 -11.28
N GLU A 9 2.05 -1.26 -11.82
CA GLU A 9 0.76 -1.04 -11.17
C GLU A 9 0.02 -2.37 -10.95
N LEU A 10 -0.02 -3.24 -11.96
CA LEU A 10 -0.62 -4.56 -11.86
C LEU A 10 0.09 -5.44 -10.83
N ALA A 11 1.43 -5.53 -10.89
CA ALA A 11 2.20 -6.34 -9.96
C ALA A 11 2.03 -5.87 -8.51
N ALA A 12 2.11 -4.55 -8.28
CA ALA A 12 1.92 -3.98 -6.96
C ALA A 12 0.52 -4.21 -6.40
N SER A 13 -0.52 -4.04 -7.23
CA SER A 13 -1.90 -4.37 -6.83
C SER A 13 -2.07 -5.85 -6.49
N GLN A 14 -1.39 -6.75 -7.21
CA GLN A 14 -1.48 -8.19 -6.97
C GLN A 14 -0.78 -8.58 -5.67
N ILE A 15 0.40 -8.01 -5.38
CA ILE A 15 1.10 -8.20 -4.10
C ILE A 15 0.18 -7.84 -2.94
N ALA A 16 -0.38 -6.63 -2.94
CA ALA A 16 -1.30 -6.21 -1.87
C ALA A 16 -2.53 -7.14 -1.76
N ALA A 17 -3.11 -7.57 -2.88
CA ALA A 17 -4.27 -8.45 -2.87
C ALA A 17 -4.00 -9.87 -2.34
N GLN A 18 -2.74 -10.33 -2.29
CA GLN A 18 -2.39 -11.63 -1.69
C GLN A 18 -2.63 -11.65 -0.17
N TYR A 19 -2.41 -10.51 0.49
CA TYR A 19 -2.52 -10.38 1.95
C TYR A 19 -3.91 -9.92 2.42
N TYR A 20 -4.75 -9.42 1.50
CA TYR A 20 -6.11 -9.00 1.79
C TYR A 20 -7.13 -9.82 1.00
N PRO A 21 -7.57 -11.00 1.52
CA PRO A 21 -8.55 -11.84 0.85
C PRO A 21 -9.81 -11.07 0.48
N HIS A 22 -10.30 -11.32 -0.74
CA HIS A 22 -11.48 -10.68 -1.30
C HIS A 22 -11.38 -9.17 -1.51
N ARG A 23 -10.17 -8.61 -1.46
CA ARG A 23 -9.91 -7.21 -1.78
C ARG A 23 -9.17 -7.09 -3.10
N ARG A 24 -9.29 -5.91 -3.69
CA ARG A 24 -8.45 -5.44 -4.79
C ARG A 24 -7.97 -4.04 -4.45
N PHE A 25 -6.92 -3.61 -5.13
CA PHE A 25 -6.34 -2.29 -4.90
C PHE A 25 -6.33 -1.49 -6.19
N LYS A 26 -6.77 -0.23 -6.09
CA LYS A 26 -6.50 0.79 -7.11
C LYS A 26 -5.32 1.61 -6.60
N LEU A 27 -4.36 1.89 -7.47
CA LEU A 27 -3.19 2.66 -7.10
C LEU A 27 -3.34 4.10 -7.60
N VAL A 28 -3.02 5.05 -6.73
CA VAL A 28 -2.92 6.47 -7.08
C VAL A 28 -1.51 6.92 -6.75
N SER A 29 -0.75 7.32 -7.77
CA SER A 29 0.68 7.62 -7.61
C SER A 29 1.03 9.08 -7.85
N LYS A 30 2.06 9.54 -7.14
CA LYS A 30 2.76 10.79 -7.37
C LYS A 30 4.24 10.46 -7.58
N ILE A 31 4.73 10.68 -8.79
CA ILE A 31 6.12 10.41 -9.17
C ILE A 31 6.87 11.74 -9.25
N GLY A 32 7.88 11.88 -8.41
CA GLY A 32 8.87 12.96 -8.43
C GLY A 32 10.19 12.49 -9.04
N SER A 33 11.20 13.37 -9.08
CA SER A 33 12.47 13.07 -9.76
C SER A 33 13.23 11.89 -9.17
N ASN A 34 13.17 11.69 -7.85
CA ASN A 34 13.89 10.64 -7.11
C ASN A 34 12.99 9.94 -6.07
N CYS A 35 11.68 10.10 -6.19
CA CYS A 35 10.73 9.51 -5.25
C CYS A 35 9.40 9.17 -5.94
N VAL A 36 8.72 8.20 -5.37
CA VAL A 36 7.36 7.81 -5.73
C VAL A 36 6.56 7.56 -4.48
N ASP A 37 5.39 8.19 -4.39
CA ASP A 37 4.37 7.89 -3.39
C ASP A 37 3.22 7.18 -4.09
N ILE A 38 2.77 6.06 -3.54
CA ILE A 38 1.67 5.25 -4.08
C ILE A 38 0.65 5.04 -2.98
N GLU A 39 -0.55 5.59 -3.16
CA GLU A 39 -1.71 5.28 -2.34
C GLU A 39 -2.38 4.00 -2.87
N PHE A 40 -2.46 2.98 -2.02
CA PHE A 40 -3.18 1.75 -2.26
C PHE A 40 -4.59 1.88 -1.70
N GLN A 41 -5.55 2.03 -2.61
CA GLN A 41 -6.95 2.17 -2.28
C GLN A 41 -7.64 0.81 -2.30
N GLY A 42 -8.03 0.30 -1.14
CA GLY A 42 -8.72 -0.98 -1.00
C GLY A 42 -10.20 -0.98 -1.41
N TYR A 43 -10.62 -1.98 -2.19
CA TYR A 43 -12.02 -2.21 -2.56
C TYR A 43 -12.41 -3.67 -2.37
N TYR A 44 -13.62 -3.92 -1.88
CA TYR A 44 -14.23 -5.24 -1.88
C TYR A 44 -14.38 -5.75 -3.32
N THR A 45 -14.06 -7.02 -3.52
CA THR A 45 -14.42 -7.72 -4.76
C THR A 45 -15.94 -7.91 -4.84
N GLU A 46 -16.47 -8.02 -6.06
CA GLU A 46 -17.90 -8.18 -6.34
C GLU A 46 -18.50 -9.47 -5.79
N LYS A 47 -17.65 -10.38 -5.30
CA LYS A 47 -18.05 -11.61 -4.61
C LYS A 47 -18.54 -11.35 -3.18
N CYS A 48 -18.19 -10.22 -2.59
CA CYS A 48 -18.51 -9.86 -1.21
C CYS A 48 -19.73 -8.95 -1.04
N VAL A 49 -20.38 -8.56 -2.15
CA VAL A 49 -21.54 -7.65 -2.10
C VAL A 49 -22.74 -8.26 -2.80
N THR A 50 -23.94 -7.92 -2.31
CA THR A 50 -25.22 -8.41 -2.83
C THR A 50 -25.67 -7.67 -4.09
N GLN A 51 -25.24 -6.41 -4.26
CA GLN A 51 -25.57 -5.58 -5.43
C GLN A 51 -24.31 -5.21 -6.18
N LYS A 52 -24.24 -5.62 -7.44
CA LYS A 52 -23.08 -5.34 -8.30
C LYS A 52 -23.30 -4.03 -9.06
N ARG A 53 -22.32 -3.13 -9.00
CA ARG A 53 -22.23 -1.96 -9.88
C ARG A 53 -21.30 -2.27 -11.05
N SER A 54 -21.47 -1.53 -12.14
CA SER A 54 -20.65 -1.66 -13.35
C SER A 54 -19.21 -1.20 -13.15
N ASN A 55 -18.97 -0.23 -12.27
CA ASN A 55 -17.63 0.27 -11.97
C ASN A 55 -17.05 -0.46 -10.75
N PRO A 56 -15.98 -1.26 -10.94
CA PRO A 56 -15.30 -1.98 -9.85
C PRO A 56 -14.62 -1.06 -8.81
N THR A 57 -14.33 0.19 -9.17
CA THR A 57 -13.69 1.18 -8.30
C THR A 57 -14.69 2.22 -7.79
N ASP A 58 -15.98 1.91 -7.85
CA ASP A 58 -17.01 2.74 -7.23
C ASP A 58 -16.83 2.78 -5.71
N ASP A 59 -17.05 3.96 -5.11
CA ASP A 59 -16.94 4.17 -3.65
C ASP A 59 -17.84 3.21 -2.84
N PHE A 60 -18.90 2.67 -3.44
CA PHE A 60 -19.72 1.60 -2.86
C PHE A 60 -18.91 0.38 -2.43
N TYR A 61 -17.82 0.06 -3.14
CA TYR A 61 -16.92 -1.04 -2.82
C TYR A 61 -15.77 -0.64 -1.91
N ARG A 62 -15.62 0.65 -1.56
CA ARG A 62 -14.44 1.15 -0.88
C ARG A 62 -14.34 0.63 0.55
N ASP A 63 -13.20 0.03 0.88
CA ASP A 63 -12.82 -0.33 2.23
C ASP A 63 -11.65 0.55 2.65
N LYS A 64 -11.94 1.67 3.32
CA LYS A 64 -10.90 2.63 3.75
C LYS A 64 -10.04 2.10 4.90
N THR A 65 -10.45 1.02 5.56
CA THR A 65 -9.74 0.50 6.73
C THR A 65 -8.44 -0.23 6.37
N ILE A 66 -8.28 -0.57 5.09
CA ILE A 66 -7.12 -1.27 4.54
C ILE A 66 -6.32 -0.38 3.58
N ASP A 67 -6.53 0.94 3.66
CA ASP A 67 -5.76 1.89 2.88
C ASP A 67 -4.38 2.08 3.46
N PHE A 68 -3.42 2.18 2.57
CA PHE A 68 -2.05 2.47 2.94
C PHE A 68 -1.32 3.22 1.84
N THR A 69 -0.24 3.87 2.23
CA THR A 69 0.65 4.59 1.32
C THR A 69 2.02 3.97 1.37
N VAL A 70 2.59 3.71 0.19
CA VAL A 70 3.99 3.29 0.03
C VAL A 70 4.78 4.48 -0.49
N GLY A 71 5.77 4.91 0.26
CA GLY A 71 6.77 5.89 -0.17
C GLY A 71 8.07 5.18 -0.55
N TYR A 72 8.62 5.51 -1.70
CA TYR A 72 9.98 5.07 -2.08
C TYR A 72 10.79 6.25 -2.59
N GLY A 73 11.97 6.47 -2.00
CA GLY A 73 12.87 7.53 -2.42
C GLY A 73 14.22 7.42 -1.74
N TYR A 74 15.26 7.90 -2.39
CA TYR A 74 16.64 7.86 -1.85
C TYR A 74 17.09 6.45 -1.41
N GLY A 75 16.57 5.40 -2.05
CA GLY A 75 16.85 4.00 -1.71
C GLY A 75 16.12 3.48 -0.46
N GLN A 76 15.19 4.25 0.09
CA GLN A 76 14.40 3.90 1.27
C GLN A 76 12.94 3.63 0.89
N LEU A 77 12.34 2.59 1.48
CA LEU A 77 10.93 2.28 1.36
C LEU A 77 10.25 2.40 2.72
N SER A 78 9.16 3.14 2.77
CA SER A 78 8.25 3.16 3.90
C SER A 78 6.83 2.77 3.49
N ILE A 79 6.12 2.10 4.39
CA ILE A 79 4.67 1.91 4.27
C ILE A 79 4.00 2.56 5.47
N SER A 80 2.92 3.31 5.24
CA SER A 80 2.15 3.94 6.31
C SER A 80 0.65 3.70 6.13
N ALA A 81 -0.04 3.48 7.23
CA ALA A 81 -1.48 3.21 7.25
C ALA A 81 -2.13 3.80 8.50
N TRP A 82 -3.45 4.03 8.44
CA TRP A 82 -4.23 4.42 9.61
C TRP A 82 -4.67 3.17 10.38
N TRP A 83 -4.16 3.00 11.59
CA TRP A 83 -4.45 1.84 12.43
C TRP A 83 -4.76 2.21 13.86
N ARG A 84 -5.82 1.61 14.41
CA ARG A 84 -6.22 1.75 15.81
C ARG A 84 -6.31 3.21 16.30
N GLY A 85 -6.60 4.15 15.38
CA GLY A 85 -6.73 5.57 15.69
C GLY A 85 -5.46 6.41 15.55
N ALA A 86 -4.37 5.84 15.02
CA ALA A 86 -3.11 6.56 14.77
C ALA A 86 -2.54 6.19 13.39
N ILE A 87 -1.69 7.06 12.84
CA ILE A 87 -0.87 6.71 11.68
C ILE A 87 0.35 5.94 12.16
N LEU A 88 0.54 4.75 11.64
CA LEU A 88 1.71 3.92 11.91
C LEU A 88 2.49 3.73 10.61
N ALA A 89 3.82 3.66 10.72
CA ALA A 89 4.71 3.51 9.59
C ALA A 89 5.73 2.38 9.81
N PHE A 90 5.99 1.61 8.76
CA PHE A 90 7.07 0.64 8.68
C PHE A 90 8.15 1.16 7.75
N ASP A 91 9.39 1.21 8.22
CA ASP A 91 10.57 1.45 7.38
C ASP A 91 11.21 0.09 7.03
N TYR A 92 11.20 -0.23 5.74
CA TYR A 92 11.71 -1.51 5.24
C TYR A 92 13.23 -1.63 5.38
N ASN A 93 13.96 -0.52 5.34
CA ASN A 93 15.41 -0.52 5.35
C ASN A 93 15.96 -0.70 6.77
N THR A 94 15.34 -0.09 7.77
CA THR A 94 15.69 -0.26 9.19
C THR A 94 14.97 -1.43 9.85
N LYS A 95 13.91 -1.94 9.23
CA LYS A 95 13.01 -2.96 9.82
C LYS A 95 12.38 -2.49 11.14
N SER A 96 12.02 -1.21 11.21
CA SER A 96 11.42 -0.60 12.40
C SER A 96 10.02 -0.08 12.12
N TRP A 97 9.21 -0.10 13.18
CA TRP A 97 7.88 0.49 13.20
C TRP A 97 7.90 1.77 14.00
N SER A 98 7.18 2.78 13.54
CA SER A 98 7.01 4.04 14.26
C SER A 98 5.56 4.53 14.25
N ASN A 99 5.23 5.37 15.22
CA ASN A 99 3.97 6.11 15.27
C ASN A 99 4.07 7.47 14.54
N GLU A 100 3.01 8.27 14.60
CA GLU A 100 2.95 9.60 13.96
C GLU A 100 3.95 10.62 14.51
N ASP A 101 4.43 10.41 15.74
CA ASP A 101 5.47 11.23 16.38
C ASP A 101 6.89 10.76 16.02
N GLY A 102 7.01 9.66 15.27
CA GLY A 102 8.30 9.04 14.90
C GLY A 102 8.93 8.22 16.03
N GLU A 103 8.17 7.91 17.09
CA GLU A 103 8.65 7.04 18.16
C GLU A 103 8.62 5.58 17.72
N ASP A 104 9.70 4.85 18.02
CA ASP A 104 9.78 3.42 17.74
C ASP A 104 8.72 2.65 18.55
N ILE A 105 7.99 1.78 17.85
CA ILE A 105 6.98 0.90 18.44
C ILE A 105 7.25 -0.57 18.05
N SER A 106 6.56 -1.49 18.73
CA SER A 106 6.53 -2.88 18.30
C SER A 106 5.68 -3.05 17.05
N CYS A 107 5.97 -4.09 16.26
CA CYS A 107 5.15 -4.48 15.11
C CYS A 107 3.65 -4.56 15.50
N PRO A 108 2.78 -3.79 14.83
CA PRO A 108 1.37 -3.71 15.20
C PRO A 108 0.60 -4.95 14.72
N TYR A 109 -0.23 -5.50 15.60
CA TYR A 109 -1.14 -6.61 15.27
C TYR A 109 -2.52 -6.10 14.83
N PRO A 110 -3.26 -6.77 13.92
CA PRO A 110 -2.89 -8.00 13.22
C PRO A 110 -2.05 -7.79 11.96
N ASP A 111 -2.18 -6.63 11.32
CA ASP A 111 -1.78 -6.45 9.92
C ASP A 111 -0.28 -6.14 9.70
N GLY A 112 0.50 -5.93 10.77
CA GLY A 112 1.90 -5.52 10.67
C GLY A 112 2.75 -6.50 9.87
N GLU A 113 2.58 -7.81 10.08
CA GLU A 113 3.34 -8.84 9.36
C GLU A 113 3.05 -8.78 7.85
N GLU A 114 1.78 -8.60 7.46
CA GLU A 114 1.38 -8.44 6.07
C GLU A 114 2.08 -7.24 5.41
N PHE A 115 2.19 -6.12 6.13
CA PHE A 115 2.90 -4.94 5.63
C PHE A 115 4.40 -5.15 5.45
N GLU A 116 5.05 -5.86 6.37
CA GLU A 116 6.46 -6.20 6.21
C GLU A 116 6.70 -7.04 4.96
N GLN A 117 5.79 -7.98 4.66
CA GLN A 117 5.88 -8.81 3.46
C GLN A 117 5.57 -8.02 2.18
N ILE A 118 4.52 -7.20 2.18
CA ILE A 118 4.20 -6.30 1.05
C ILE A 118 5.41 -5.40 0.75
N ALA A 119 6.04 -4.82 1.78
CA ALA A 119 7.24 -4.02 1.63
C ALA A 119 8.39 -4.81 0.99
N ALA A 120 8.60 -6.06 1.41
CA ALA A 120 9.63 -6.93 0.86
C ALA A 120 9.44 -7.23 -0.63
N GLU A 121 8.22 -7.47 -1.06
CA GLU A 121 7.91 -7.74 -2.47
C GLU A 121 7.91 -6.48 -3.34
N LEU A 122 7.49 -5.34 -2.80
CA LEU A 122 7.47 -4.06 -3.52
C LEU A 122 8.86 -3.44 -3.68
N TYR A 123 9.74 -3.59 -2.69
CA TYR A 123 11.07 -2.98 -2.70
C TYR A 123 11.87 -3.19 -4.00
N PRO A 124 12.08 -4.43 -4.50
CA PRO A 124 12.83 -4.63 -5.74
C PRO A 124 12.13 -4.09 -6.99
N LEU A 125 10.81 -3.90 -6.96
CA LEU A 125 10.05 -3.33 -8.07
C LEU A 125 10.21 -1.80 -8.11
N LEU A 126 10.09 -1.15 -6.96
CA LEU A 126 10.23 0.31 -6.84
C LEU A 126 11.69 0.75 -7.03
N GLN A 127 12.65 -0.06 -6.58
CA GLN A 127 14.07 0.17 -6.83
C GLN A 127 14.40 0.22 -8.33
N LYS A 128 13.75 -0.59 -9.17
CA LYS A 128 13.95 -0.56 -10.63
C LYS A 128 13.27 0.61 -11.32
N LEU A 129 12.27 1.22 -10.68
CA LEU A 129 11.53 2.36 -11.23
C LEU A 129 12.30 3.67 -11.09
N VAL A 130 12.95 3.87 -9.94
CA VAL A 130 13.60 5.14 -9.57
C VAL A 130 15.11 5.15 -9.86
N ASN A 131 15.71 3.99 -10.16
CA ASN A 131 17.09 3.87 -10.68
C ASN A 131 17.13 3.95 -12.21
#